data_AF-A0A4R8MHB3-F1
#
_entry.id   AF-A0A4R8MHB3-F1
#
_cell.length_a   1.000
_cell.length_b   1.000
_cell.length_c   1.000
_cell.angle_alpha   90.00
_cell.angle_beta   90.00
_cell.angle_gamma   90.00
#
_symmetry.space_group_name_H-M   'P 1'
#
loop_
_entity.id
_entity.type
_entity.pdbx_description
1 polymer ?
#
loop_
_entity_poly.entity_id
_entity_poly.type
_entity_poly.pdbx_seq_one_letter_code
_entity_poly.pdbx_strand_id
1 'polypeptide(L)'
;MFPTDNEFTILYITYFTMLIFMIFGSLKSKNKEFYKWNFVVFGIYLTIMIYLFSDSENFKYGNSLVILFYGGLFVISHFIIIGLIKLFKSVTKK
;
A
#
# COMPACT_ATOMS: atom_id res chain seq x y z
N MET A 1 18.31 0.97 -12.11
CA MET A 1 17.90 -0.45 -12.04
C MET A 1 16.93 -0.57 -10.88
N PHE A 2 15.76 -1.18 -11.06
CA PHE A 2 14.85 -1.40 -9.93
C PHE A 2 15.52 -2.34 -8.92
N PRO A 3 15.49 -2.03 -7.61
CA PRO A 3 16.03 -2.94 -6.62
C PRO A 3 15.21 -4.23 -6.63
N THR A 4 15.88 -5.36 -6.80
CA THR A 4 15.26 -6.70 -6.81
C THR A 4 15.65 -7.53 -5.61
N ASP A 5 16.30 -6.93 -4.61
CA ASP A 5 16.61 -7.60 -3.35
C ASP A 5 15.31 -8.12 -2.70
N ASN A 6 15.44 -9.18 -1.89
CA ASN A 6 14.29 -9.87 -1.31
C ASN A 6 13.36 -8.90 -0.55
N GLU A 7 13.93 -7.93 0.16
CA GLU A 7 13.20 -6.92 0.94
C GLU A 7 12.31 -6.03 0.05
N PHE A 8 12.85 -5.52 -1.06
CA PHE A 8 12.10 -4.73 -2.02
C PHE A 8 11.07 -5.58 -2.77
N THR A 9 11.40 -6.84 -3.06
CA THR A 9 10.45 -7.78 -3.67
C THR A 9 9.23 -8.01 -2.77
N ILE A 10 9.45 -8.19 -1.45
CA ILE A 10 8.36 -8.29 -0.46
C ILE A 10 7.53 -7.00 -0.45
N LEU A 11 8.18 -5.84 -0.51
CA LEU A 11 7.50 -4.56 -0.58
C LEU A 11 6.57 -4.49 -1.82
N TYR A 12 7.09 -4.82 -3.01
CA TYR A 12 6.29 -4.82 -4.24
C TYR A 12 5.10 -5.78 -4.17
N ILE A 13 5.30 -7.00 -3.65
CA ILE A 13 4.23 -7.98 -3.46
C ILE A 13 3.15 -7.43 -2.51
N THR A 14 3.55 -6.73 -1.46
CA THR A 14 2.62 -6.13 -0.48
C THR A 14 1.77 -5.03 -1.13
N TYR A 15 2.38 -4.15 -1.92
CA TYR A 15 1.66 -3.14 -2.70
C TYR A 15 0.71 -3.76 -3.72
N PHE A 16 1.17 -4.79 -4.44
CA PHE A 16 0.35 -5.50 -5.42
C PHE A 16 -0.85 -6.20 -4.78
N THR A 17 -0.64 -6.82 -3.61
CA THR A 17 -1.72 -7.45 -2.82
C THR A 17 -2.74 -6.42 -2.37
N MET A 18 -2.30 -5.24 -1.91
CA MET A 18 -3.19 -4.15 -1.54
C MET A 18 -4.00 -3.64 -2.74
N LEU A 19 -3.36 -3.46 -3.89
CA LEU A 19 -4.04 -3.06 -5.12
C LEU A 19 -5.14 -4.06 -5.50
N ILE A 20 -4.82 -5.36 -5.52
CA ILE A 20 -5.78 -6.43 -5.79
C ILE A 20 -6.96 -6.38 -4.80
N PHE A 21 -6.67 -6.25 -3.51
CA PHE A 21 -7.68 -6.17 -2.46
C PHE A 21 -8.64 -4.99 -2.68
N MET A 22 -8.11 -3.82 -3.07
CA MET A 22 -8.96 -2.66 -3.36
C MET A 22 -9.81 -2.86 -4.63
N ILE A 23 -9.24 -3.43 -5.69
CA ILE A 23 -9.97 -3.72 -6.93
C ILE A 23 -11.13 -4.66 -6.64
N PHE A 24 -10.87 -5.80 -5.97
CA PHE A 24 -11.92 -6.75 -5.60
C PHE A 24 -12.97 -6.12 -4.68
N GLY A 25 -12.54 -5.33 -3.71
CA GLY A 25 -13.42 -4.61 -2.80
C GLY A 25 -14.34 -3.61 -3.51
N SER A 26 -13.80 -2.85 -4.45
CA SER A 26 -14.55 -1.88 -5.26
C SER A 26 -15.59 -2.56 -6.17
N LEU A 27 -15.25 -3.72 -6.74
CA LEU A 27 -16.15 -4.48 -7.62
C LEU A 27 -17.27 -5.20 -6.86
N LYS A 28 -16.95 -5.84 -5.73
CA LYS A 28 -17.88 -6.77 -5.03
C LYS A 28 -18.56 -6.19 -3.79
N SER A 29 -18.06 -5.11 -3.19
CA SER A 29 -18.63 -4.62 -1.92
C SER A 29 -19.90 -3.78 -2.10
N LYS A 30 -20.81 -3.90 -1.12
CA LYS A 30 -21.96 -2.99 -0.97
C LYS A 30 -21.53 -1.55 -0.62
N ASN A 31 -20.38 -1.37 0.03
CA ASN A 31 -19.86 -0.06 0.41
C ASN A 31 -18.75 0.41 -0.54
N LYS A 32 -19.13 0.72 -1.79
CA LYS A 32 -18.18 1.10 -2.85
C LYS A 32 -17.42 2.39 -2.52
N GLU A 33 -18.08 3.37 -1.88
CA GLU A 33 -17.46 4.65 -1.50
C GLU A 33 -16.27 4.45 -0.57
N PHE A 34 -16.36 3.53 0.39
CA PHE A 34 -15.23 3.19 1.25
C PHE A 34 -14.01 2.73 0.43
N TYR A 35 -14.20 1.82 -0.52
CA TYR A 35 -13.08 1.34 -1.34
C TYR A 35 -12.57 2.38 -2.32
N LYS A 36 -13.43 3.24 -2.87
CA LYS A 36 -12.99 4.35 -3.74
C LYS A 36 -12.04 5.30 -3.01
N TRP A 37 -12.40 5.75 -1.81
CA TRP A 37 -11.55 6.66 -1.03
C TRP A 37 -10.22 6.00 -0.65
N ASN A 38 -10.25 4.75 -0.20
CA ASN A 38 -9.02 4.02 0.10
C ASN A 38 -8.17 3.79 -1.16
N PHE A 39 -8.79 3.58 -2.33
CA PHE A 39 -8.08 3.48 -3.61
C PHE A 39 -7.41 4.79 -4.02
N VAL A 40 -8.06 5.94 -3.79
CA VAL A 40 -7.44 7.26 -4.03
C VAL A 40 -6.23 7.47 -3.13
N VAL A 41 -6.37 7.21 -1.82
CA VAL A 41 -5.25 7.31 -0.87
C VAL A 41 -4.11 6.36 -1.28
N PHE A 42 -4.44 5.12 -1.64
CA PHE A 42 -3.50 4.14 -2.18
C PHE A 42 -2.77 4.66 -3.42
N GLY A 43 -3.51 5.21 -4.38
CA GLY A 43 -2.97 5.76 -5.62
C GLY A 43 -1.97 6.88 -5.37
N ILE A 44 -2.27 7.81 -4.46
CA ILE A 44 -1.38 8.94 -4.14
C ILE A 44 -0.01 8.44 -3.67
N TYR A 45 0.04 7.59 -2.64
CA TYR A 45 1.34 7.13 -2.15
C TYR A 45 1.99 6.10 -3.08
N LEU A 46 1.23 5.30 -3.83
CA LEU A 46 1.79 4.43 -4.86
C LEU A 46 2.51 5.26 -5.94
N THR A 47 1.91 6.36 -6.42
CA THR A 47 2.55 7.27 -7.38
C THR A 47 3.83 7.86 -6.82
N ILE A 48 3.83 8.28 -5.55
CA ILE A 48 5.04 8.75 -4.87
C ILE A 48 6.12 7.65 -4.85
N MET A 49 5.76 6.42 -4.50
CA MET A 49 6.72 5.31 -4.48
C MET A 49 7.25 4.97 -5.88
N ILE A 50 6.40 4.97 -6.91
CA ILE A 50 6.84 4.78 -8.31
C ILE A 50 7.83 5.87 -8.71
N TYR A 51 7.55 7.13 -8.35
CA TYR A 51 8.46 8.24 -8.61
C TYR A 51 9.81 8.04 -7.91
N LEU A 52 9.80 7.69 -6.61
CA LEU A 52 11.02 7.41 -5.86
C LEU A 52 11.82 6.24 -6.45
N PHE A 53 11.14 5.18 -6.87
CA PHE A 53 11.79 4.00 -7.47
C PHE A 53 12.32 4.23 -8.88
N SER A 54 11.83 5.24 -9.58
CA SER A 54 12.24 5.55 -10.96
C SER A 54 13.61 6.22 -11.02
N ASP A 55 14.08 6.82 -9.93
CA ASP A 55 15.38 7.46 -9.85
C ASP A 55 16.40 6.57 -9.13
N SER A 56 17.48 6.21 -9.81
CA SER A 56 18.52 5.37 -9.20
C SER A 56 19.37 6.07 -8.15
N GLU A 57 19.41 7.42 -8.14
CA GLU A 57 20.13 8.17 -7.10
C GLU A 57 19.53 7.95 -5.71
N ASN A 58 18.21 7.72 -5.65
CA ASN A 58 17.47 7.46 -4.42
C ASN A 58 17.92 6.17 -3.69
N PHE A 59 18.63 5.27 -4.37
CA PHE A 59 19.12 4.03 -3.78
C PHE A 59 20.61 4.07 -3.42
N LYS A 60 21.29 5.19 -3.66
CA LYS A 60 22.69 5.35 -3.28
C LYS A 60 22.83 5.78 -1.82
N TYR A 61 24.05 5.64 -1.30
CA TYR A 61 24.45 6.15 0.02
C TYR A 61 23.59 5.67 1.21
N GLY A 62 22.96 4.49 1.09
CA GLY A 62 22.11 3.92 2.15
C GLY A 62 20.67 4.47 2.19
N ASN A 63 20.30 5.37 1.28
CA ASN A 63 18.93 5.89 1.19
C ASN A 63 17.89 4.81 0.83
N SER A 64 18.32 3.68 0.29
CA SER A 64 17.47 2.51 0.03
C SER A 64 16.71 2.04 1.27
N LEU A 65 17.35 2.06 2.45
CA LEU A 65 16.73 1.64 3.71
C LEU A 65 15.56 2.56 4.10
N VAL A 66 15.72 3.86 3.89
CA VAL A 66 14.71 4.89 4.18
C VAL A 66 13.47 4.65 3.30
N ILE A 67 13.69 4.42 2.02
CA ILE A 67 12.63 4.17 1.04
C ILE A 67 11.90 2.86 1.38
N LEU A 68 12.65 1.80 1.70
CA LEU A 68 12.08 0.52 2.11
C LEU A 68 11.22 0.68 3.37
N PHE A 69 11.74 1.38 4.39
CA PHE A 69 11.06 1.58 5.66
C PHE A 69 9.76 2.37 5.49
N TYR A 70 9.82 3.56 4.89
CA TYR A 70 8.63 4.38 4.71
C TYR A 70 7.66 3.77 3.70
N GLY A 71 8.17 3.19 2.62
CA GLY A 71 7.36 2.46 1.65
C GLY A 71 6.56 1.34 2.30
N GLY A 72 7.21 0.54 3.16
CA GLY A 72 6.55 -0.53 3.91
C GLY A 72 5.57 0.00 4.95
N LEU A 73 5.96 1.03 5.70
CA LEU A 73 5.15 1.64 6.75
C LEU A 73 3.80 2.11 6.21
N PHE A 74 3.77 2.77 5.05
CA PHE A 74 2.52 3.27 4.46
C PHE A 74 1.54 2.15 4.13
N VAL A 75 2.00 1.11 3.41
CA VAL A 75 1.10 0.03 2.96
C VAL A 75 0.64 -0.84 4.13
N ILE A 76 1.53 -1.13 5.09
CA ILE A 76 1.18 -1.91 6.30
C ILE A 76 0.19 -1.15 7.17
N SER A 77 0.45 0.14 7.42
CA SER A 77 -0.46 0.98 8.22
C SER A 77 -1.84 1.06 7.58
N HIS A 78 -1.91 1.17 6.25
CA HIS A 78 -3.17 1.20 5.52
C HIS A 78 -3.94 -0.12 5.66
N PHE A 79 -3.27 -1.27 5.56
CA PHE A 79 -3.88 -2.57 5.85
C PHE A 79 -4.45 -2.65 7.27
N ILE A 80 -3.66 -2.23 8.27
CA ILE A 80 -4.07 -2.23 9.68
C ILE A 80 -5.31 -1.35 9.88
N ILE A 81 -5.28 -0.11 9.38
CA ILE A 81 -6.41 0.84 9.52
C ILE A 81 -7.68 0.28 8.88
N ILE A 82 -7.61 -0.26 7.66
CA ILE A 82 -8.78 -0.89 7.02
C ILE A 82 -9.27 -2.10 7.81
N GLY A 83 -8.35 -2.94 8.28
CA GLY A 83 -8.64 -4.10 9.11
C GLY A 83 -9.41 -3.71 10.36
N LEU A 84 -8.91 -2.74 11.12
CA LEU A 84 -9.54 -2.21 12.33
C LEU A 84 -10.93 -1.62 12.04
N ILE A 85 -11.07 -0.80 10.98
CA ILE A 85 -12.38 -0.22 10.61
C ILE A 85 -13.40 -1.32 10.28
N LYS A 86 -12.99 -2.36 9.54
CA LYS A 86 -13.88 -3.48 9.20
C LYS A 86 -14.23 -4.32 10.41
N LEU A 87 -13.26 -4.62 11.28
CA LEU A 87 -13.49 -5.35 12.53
C LEU A 87 -14.47 -4.59 13.43
N PHE A 88 -14.23 -3.30 13.65
CA PHE A 88 -15.12 -2.45 14.45
C PHE A 88 -16.55 -2.45 13.90
N LYS A 89 -16.72 -2.22 12.59
CA LYS A 89 -18.05 -2.29 11.94
C LYS A 89 -18.72 -3.64 12.07
N SER A 90 -17.96 -4.73 12.08
CA SER A 90 -18.49 -6.09 12.27
C SER A 90 -18.93 -6.35 13.70
N VAL A 91 -18.25 -5.76 14.68
CA VAL A 91 -18.60 -5.89 16.11
C VAL A 91 -19.80 -5.02 16.47
N THR A 92 -19.87 -3.77 15.99
CA THR A 92 -20.96 -2.83 16.32
C THR A 92 -22.25 -3.06 15.53
N LYS A 93 -22.21 -3.82 14.42
CA LYS A 93 -23.42 -4.22 13.67
C LYS A 93 -24.04 -5.55 14.13
N LYS A 94 -23.53 -6.15 15.20
CA LYS A 94 -24.27 -7.14 15.99
C LYS A 94 -25.11 -6.41 17.02
#